data_AF-A0A1G2DKH0-F1
#
_entry.id   AF-A0A1G2DKH0-F1
#
_cell.length_a   1.000
_cell.length_b   1.000
_cell.length_c   1.000
_cell.angle_alpha   90.00
_cell.angle_beta   90.00
_cell.angle_gamma   90.00
#
_symmetry.space_group_name_H-M   'P 1'
#
loop_
_entity.id
_entity.type
_entity.pdbx_description
1 polymer ?
#
loop_
_entity_poly.entity_id
_entity_poly.type
_entity_poly.pdbx_seq_one_letter_code
_entity_poly.pdbx_strand_id
1 'polypeptide(L)'
;MISRYKKFRQILLTIAALFMPVIAFAQAPTNFREFASLVVRMLQSVIAVLFVSLAVGLVFGVVLFLANADNEKKRMEIKGYLLWGVIGIIVVMGIWGILETLSVSVFGPGAVGIPQLRPPAL
;
A
#
# COMPACT_ATOMS: atom_id res chain seq x y z
N MET A 1 5.61 -51.53 4.57
CA MET A 1 4.71 -50.53 5.19
C MET A 1 5.42 -49.24 5.66
N ILE A 2 6.77 -49.15 5.65
CA ILE A 2 7.54 -48.05 6.27
C ILE A 2 7.79 -46.83 5.34
N SER A 3 7.67 -46.98 4.01
CA SER A 3 7.99 -45.89 3.06
C SER A 3 6.98 -44.75 3.03
N ARG A 4 5.72 -45.00 3.43
CA ARG A 4 4.67 -43.95 3.47
C ARG A 4 4.92 -42.92 4.56
N TYR A 5 5.50 -43.31 5.70
CA TYR A 5 5.82 -42.39 6.79
C TYR A 5 6.97 -41.43 6.45
N LYS A 6 7.99 -41.89 5.70
CA LYS A 6 9.07 -41.02 5.20
C LYS A 6 8.56 -39.98 4.18
N LYS A 7 7.69 -40.40 3.24
CA LYS A 7 7.07 -39.47 2.27
C LYS A 7 6.11 -38.49 2.95
N PHE A 8 5.33 -38.95 3.92
CA PHE A 8 4.43 -38.09 4.70
C PHE A 8 5.19 -37.04 5.52
N ARG A 9 6.29 -37.44 6.18
CA ARG A 9 7.20 -36.49 6.87
C ARG A 9 7.82 -35.50 5.89
N GLN A 10 8.23 -35.94 4.70
CA GLN A 10 8.76 -35.04 3.67
C GLN A 10 7.70 -34.04 3.18
N ILE A 11 6.45 -34.47 2.98
CA ILE A 11 5.33 -33.59 2.59
C ILE A 11 5.02 -32.56 3.68
N LEU A 12 5.00 -32.96 4.96
CA LEU A 12 4.83 -32.04 6.08
C LEU A 12 5.96 -31.00 6.15
N LEU A 13 7.20 -31.41 5.89
CA LEU A 13 8.35 -30.50 5.89
C LEU A 13 8.33 -29.51 4.71
N THR A 14 7.91 -29.93 3.51
CA THR A 14 7.76 -28.99 2.38
C THR A 14 6.62 -28.02 2.59
N ILE A 15 5.50 -28.45 3.18
CA ILE A 15 4.39 -27.56 3.53
C ILE A 15 4.87 -26.53 4.56
N ALA A 16 5.53 -26.96 5.63
CA ALA A 16 6.10 -26.04 6.63
C ALA A 16 7.12 -25.07 6.03
N ALA A 17 7.96 -25.52 5.08
CA ALA A 17 8.91 -24.65 4.37
C ALA A 17 8.22 -23.63 3.46
N LEU A 18 7.05 -23.95 2.90
CA LEU A 18 6.26 -23.03 2.09
C LEU A 18 5.54 -21.97 2.93
N PHE A 19 5.21 -22.29 4.19
CA PHE A 19 4.64 -21.37 5.17
C PHE A 19 5.68 -20.61 5.99
N MET A 20 6.97 -20.99 5.90
CA MET A 20 8.08 -20.30 6.56
C MET A 20 8.18 -18.81 6.18
N PRO A 21 7.96 -18.39 4.92
CA PRO A 21 7.94 -16.96 4.58
C PRO A 21 6.79 -16.25 5.29
N VAL A 22 5.61 -16.85 5.37
CA VAL A 22 4.42 -16.26 6.02
C VAL A 22 4.66 -16.01 7.50
N ILE A 23 5.37 -16.92 8.19
CA ILE A 23 5.73 -16.77 9.61
C ILE A 23 6.90 -15.79 9.77
N ALA A 24 7.87 -15.77 8.84
CA ALA A 24 8.95 -14.79 8.84
C ALA A 24 8.44 -13.34 8.69
N PHE A 25 7.32 -13.15 7.99
CA PHE A 25 6.61 -11.86 7.91
C PHE A 25 5.66 -11.60 9.10
N ALA A 26 5.41 -12.59 9.96
CA ALA A 26 4.60 -12.45 11.18
C ALA A 26 5.49 -12.09 12.39
N GLN A 27 6.19 -10.97 12.30
CA GLN A 27 6.89 -10.42 13.47
C GLN A 27 5.85 -9.77 14.39
N ALA A 28 5.59 -10.41 15.54
CA ALA A 28 4.73 -9.82 16.57
C ALA A 28 5.42 -8.56 17.13
N PRO A 29 4.74 -7.40 17.19
CA PRO A 29 5.34 -6.18 17.69
C PRO A 29 5.70 -6.35 19.16
N THR A 30 6.99 -6.21 19.47
CA THR A 30 7.57 -6.35 20.81
C THR A 30 7.43 -5.07 21.64
N ASN A 31 7.14 -3.95 20.98
CA ASN A 31 7.04 -2.62 21.58
C ASN A 31 5.90 -1.81 20.96
N PHE A 32 5.37 -0.83 21.69
CA PHE A 32 4.33 0.09 21.20
C PHE A 32 4.72 0.79 19.89
N ARG A 33 6.01 1.13 19.73
CA ARG A 33 6.55 1.74 18.51
C ARG A 33 6.44 0.82 17.29
N GLU A 34 6.68 -0.48 17.47
CA GLU A 34 6.53 -1.47 16.39
C GLU A 34 5.06 -1.65 16.03
N PHE A 35 4.17 -1.70 17.01
CA PHE A 35 2.73 -1.75 16.79
C PHE A 35 2.24 -0.52 16.01
N ALA A 36 2.64 0.69 16.42
CA ALA A 36 2.30 1.92 15.72
C ALA A 36 2.84 1.92 14.27
N SER A 37 4.04 1.37 14.05
CA SER A 37 4.62 1.25 12.71
C SER A 37 3.84 0.29 11.81
N LEU A 38 3.33 -0.82 12.36
CA LEU A 38 2.49 -1.75 11.62
C LEU A 38 1.17 -1.09 11.20
N VAL A 39 0.54 -0.33 12.11
CA VAL A 39 -0.68 0.41 11.81
C VAL A 39 -0.43 1.46 10.73
N VAL A 40 0.63 2.26 10.85
CA VAL A 40 0.98 3.29 9.84
C VAL A 40 1.27 2.65 8.49
N ARG A 41 2.02 1.55 8.44
CA ARG A 41 2.31 0.81 7.20
C ARG A 41 1.06 0.23 6.56
N MET A 42 0.13 -0.30 7.36
CA MET A 42 -1.15 -0.78 6.87
C MET A 42 -1.98 0.36 6.26
N LEU A 43 -2.08 1.49 6.96
CA LEU A 43 -2.77 2.68 6.44
C LEU A 43 -2.14 3.16 5.13
N GLN A 44 -0.81 3.27 5.09
CA GLN A 44 -0.08 3.68 3.90
C GLN A 44 -0.34 2.73 2.71
N SER A 45 -0.38 1.41 2.96
CA SER A 45 -0.69 0.42 1.93
C SER A 45 -2.12 0.59 1.39
N VAL A 46 -3.11 0.75 2.28
CA VAL A 46 -4.52 0.97 1.88
C VAL A 46 -4.66 2.26 1.06
N ILE A 47 -4.00 3.33 1.47
CA ILE A 47 -4.02 4.62 0.77
C ILE A 47 -3.33 4.51 -0.59
N ALA A 48 -2.22 3.78 -0.69
CA ALA A 48 -1.56 3.54 -1.96
C ALA A 48 -2.48 2.78 -2.95
N VAL A 49 -3.22 1.78 -2.46
CA VAL A 49 -4.21 1.07 -3.28
C VAL A 49 -5.35 2.00 -3.71
N LEU A 50 -5.86 2.84 -2.80
CA LEU A 50 -6.86 3.87 -3.11
C LEU A 50 -6.37 4.87 -4.16
N PHE A 51 -5.10 5.29 -4.08
CA PHE A 51 -4.51 6.18 -5.07
C PHE A 51 -4.52 5.57 -6.47
N VAL A 52 -4.08 4.32 -6.57
CA VAL A 52 -4.04 3.60 -7.86
C VAL A 52 -5.44 3.42 -8.42
N SER A 53 -6.43 3.06 -7.60
CA SER A 53 -7.81 2.90 -8.06
C SER A 53 -8.42 4.23 -8.51
N LEU A 54 -8.18 5.32 -7.80
CA LEU A 54 -8.57 6.69 -8.21
C LEU A 54 -7.91 7.09 -9.53
N ALA A 55 -6.61 6.86 -9.67
CA ALA A 55 -5.88 7.19 -10.89
C ALA A 55 -6.40 6.41 -12.11
N VAL A 56 -6.62 5.10 -11.96
CA VAL A 56 -7.20 4.25 -13.01
C VAL A 56 -8.63 4.71 -13.33
N GLY A 57 -9.44 5.01 -12.32
CA GLY A 57 -10.80 5.52 -12.50
C GLY A 57 -10.84 6.86 -13.25
N LEU A 58 -9.88 7.75 -12.99
CA LEU A 58 -9.74 9.02 -13.69
C LEU A 58 -9.38 8.83 -15.16
N VAL A 59 -8.40 7.96 -15.46
CA VAL A 59 -8.02 7.64 -16.85
C VAL A 59 -9.20 7.01 -17.59
N PHE A 60 -9.89 6.05 -16.98
CA PHE A 60 -11.08 5.43 -17.57
C PHE A 60 -12.20 6.45 -17.78
N GLY A 61 -12.43 7.34 -16.82
CA GLY A 61 -13.42 8.42 -16.94
C GLY A 61 -13.12 9.37 -18.10
N VAL A 62 -11.85 9.71 -18.35
CA VAL A 62 -11.45 10.56 -19.49
C VAL A 62 -11.67 9.84 -20.81
N VAL A 63 -11.31 8.55 -20.90
CA VAL A 63 -11.57 7.74 -22.10
C VAL A 63 -13.07 7.67 -22.38
N LEU A 64 -13.89 7.44 -21.35
CA LEU A 64 -15.34 7.40 -21.47
C LEU A 64 -15.93 8.76 -21.87
N PHE A 65 -15.35 9.85 -21.38
CA PHE A 65 -15.73 11.22 -21.74
C PHE A 65 -15.48 11.51 -23.23
N LEU A 66 -14.35 11.03 -23.78
CA LEU A 66 -14.03 11.17 -25.20
C LEU A 66 -14.89 10.24 -26.06
N ALA A 67 -15.15 9.01 -25.63
CA ALA A 67 -15.95 8.04 -26.37
C ALA A 67 -17.44 8.42 -26.48
N ASN A 68 -17.97 9.22 -25.54
CA ASN A 68 -19.36 9.69 -25.56
C ASN A 68 -19.47 11.14 -26.08
N ALA A 69 -18.63 11.54 -27.03
CA ALA A 69 -18.62 12.89 -27.59
C ALA A 69 -20.00 13.37 -28.08
N ASP A 70 -20.78 12.45 -28.65
CA ASP A 70 -22.07 12.73 -29.29
C ASP A 70 -23.25 12.83 -28.29
N ASN A 71 -23.04 12.48 -27.02
CA ASN A 71 -24.11 12.45 -26.01
C ASN A 71 -23.85 13.43 -24.87
N GLU A 72 -24.41 14.63 -24.99
CA GLU A 72 -24.19 15.75 -24.08
C GLU A 72 -24.64 15.45 -22.63
N LYS A 73 -25.73 14.67 -22.46
CA LYS A 73 -26.22 14.26 -21.13
C LYS A 73 -25.21 13.37 -20.42
N LYS A 74 -24.67 12.36 -21.11
CA LYS A 74 -23.64 11.47 -20.55
C LYS A 74 -22.34 12.21 -20.23
N ARG A 75 -21.96 13.19 -21.06
CA ARG A 75 -20.77 14.02 -20.79
C ARG A 75 -20.90 14.85 -19.52
N MET A 76 -22.08 15.39 -19.23
CA MET A 76 -22.31 16.12 -17.97
C MET A 76 -22.16 15.22 -16.75
N GLU A 77 -22.67 13.99 -16.83
CA GLU A 77 -22.53 13.01 -15.75
C GLU A 77 -21.06 12.61 -15.52
N ILE A 78 -20.34 12.29 -16.61
CA ILE A 78 -18.92 11.89 -16.56
C ILE A 78 -18.04 13.03 -16.01
N LYS A 79 -18.31 14.28 -16.36
CA LYS A 79 -17.61 15.45 -15.78
C LYS A 79 -17.75 15.50 -14.25
N GLY A 80 -18.93 15.18 -13.73
CA GLY A 80 -19.16 15.08 -12.29
C GLY A 80 -18.28 14.02 -11.64
N TYR A 81 -18.22 12.81 -12.22
CA TYR A 81 -17.35 11.74 -11.72
C TYR A 81 -15.86 12.10 -11.80
N LEU A 82 -15.42 12.78 -12.87
CA LEU A 82 -14.04 13.25 -13.00
C LEU A 82 -13.68 14.28 -11.92
N LEU A 83 -14.60 15.19 -11.60
CA LEU A 83 -14.41 16.17 -10.53
C LEU A 83 -14.23 15.48 -9.18
N TRP A 84 -15.07 14.48 -8.87
CA TRP A 84 -14.92 13.66 -7.66
C TRP A 84 -13.60 12.88 -7.64
N GLY A 85 -13.12 12.42 -8.79
CA GLY A 85 -11.80 11.80 -8.92
C GLY A 85 -10.65 12.76 -8.57
N VAL A 86 -10.70 14.01 -9.07
CA VAL A 86 -9.70 15.04 -8.77
C VAL A 86 -9.70 15.39 -7.27
N ILE A 87 -10.89 15.53 -6.67
CA ILE A 87 -11.03 15.76 -5.22
C ILE A 87 -10.41 14.58 -4.45
N GLY A 88 -10.67 13.34 -4.88
CA GLY A 88 -10.10 12.15 -4.27
C GLY A 88 -8.57 12.14 -4.27
N ILE A 89 -7.94 12.59 -5.36
CA ILE A 89 -6.47 12.73 -5.41
C ILE A 89 -5.96 13.76 -4.40
N ILE A 90 -6.63 14.91 -4.29
CA ILE A 90 -6.25 15.96 -3.32
C ILE A 90 -6.31 15.42 -1.89
N VAL A 91 -7.35 14.66 -1.55
CA VAL A 91 -7.48 14.02 -0.23
C VAL A 91 -6.36 13.02 0.03
N VAL A 92 -6.07 12.15 -0.94
CA VAL A 92 -4.98 11.17 -0.81
C VAL A 92 -3.63 11.85 -0.61
N MET A 93 -3.35 12.94 -1.34
CA MET A 93 -2.14 13.74 -1.17
C MET A 93 -2.06 14.35 0.24
N GLY A 94 -3.17 14.85 0.77
CA GLY A 94 -3.24 15.37 2.14
C GLY A 94 -2.94 14.30 3.20
N ILE A 95 -3.53 13.11 3.06
CA ILE A 95 -3.29 12.01 4.00
C ILE A 95 -1.84 11.54 3.91
N TRP A 96 -1.27 11.44 2.71
CA TRP A 96 0.11 11.00 2.54
C TRP A 96 1.12 11.96 3.18
N GLY A 97 0.89 13.27 3.09
CA GLY A 97 1.68 14.27 3.80
C GLY A 97 1.59 14.18 5.33
N ILE A 98 0.41 13.87 5.86
CA ILE A 98 0.21 13.66 7.30
C ILE A 98 0.94 12.38 7.76
N LEU A 99 0.83 11.29 7.01
CA LEU A 99 1.49 10.03 7.33
C LEU A 99 3.02 10.17 7.30
N GLU A 100 3.57 10.90 6.34
CA GLU A 100 5.02 11.18 6.28
C GLU A 100 5.46 11.99 7.50
N THR A 101 4.72 13.04 7.85
CA THR A 101 5.01 13.89 9.01
C THR A 101 4.92 13.11 10.33
N LEU A 102 3.90 12.26 10.48
CA LEU A 102 3.75 11.39 11.64
C LEU A 102 4.87 10.35 11.69
N SER A 103 5.30 9.82 10.55
CA SER A 103 6.40 8.86 10.48
C SER A 103 7.73 9.50 10.87
N VAL A 104 8.02 10.71 10.37
CA VAL A 104 9.26 11.42 10.73
C VAL A 104 9.28 11.81 12.21
N SER A 105 8.16 12.25 12.78
CA SER A 105 8.08 12.65 14.20
C SER A 105 8.15 11.46 15.17
N VAL A 106 7.58 10.30 14.83
CA VAL A 106 7.59 9.10 15.67
C VAL A 106 8.87 8.25 15.47
N PHE A 107 9.43 8.24 14.26
CA PHE A 107 10.55 7.37 13.92
C PHE A 107 11.91 8.08 13.74
N GLY A 108 11.92 9.41 13.71
CA GLY A 108 13.10 10.22 13.45
C GLY A 108 13.43 10.35 11.96
N PRO A 109 14.20 11.38 11.55
CA PRO A 109 14.64 11.53 10.17
C PRO A 109 15.51 10.33 9.77
N GLY A 110 15.16 9.66 8.67
CA GLY A 110 15.87 8.48 8.15
C GLY A 110 15.11 7.16 8.20
N ALA A 111 13.90 7.12 8.77
CA ALA A 111 13.03 5.94 8.74
C ALA A 111 12.43 5.64 7.35
N VAL A 112 12.47 6.62 6.44
CA VAL A 112 11.92 6.54 5.07
C VAL A 112 13.04 6.69 4.05
N GLY A 113 13.87 5.65 3.86
CA GLY A 113 14.71 5.48 2.65
C GLY A 113 15.69 6.58 2.22
N ILE A 114 15.81 7.71 2.92
CA ILE A 114 16.72 8.80 2.58
C ILE A 114 18.09 8.44 3.16
N PRO A 115 19.11 8.16 2.33
CA PRO A 115 20.46 7.90 2.81
C PRO A 115 20.94 9.11 3.60
N GLN A 116 21.14 8.92 4.90
CA GLN A 116 21.72 9.95 5.74
C GLN A 116 23.22 9.98 5.41
N LEU A 117 23.69 11.06 4.77
CA LEU A 117 25.12 11.34 4.71
C LEU A 117 25.59 11.56 6.15
N ARG A 118 26.24 10.54 6.73
CA ARG A 118 26.87 10.65 8.05
C ARG A 118 27.95 11.74 7.93
N PRO A 119 27.82 12.88 8.63
CA PRO A 119 28.92 13.84 8.66
C PRO A 119 30.15 13.11 9.21
N PRO A 120 31.33 13.21 8.56
CA PRO A 120 32.55 12.64 9.10
C PRO A 120 32.76 13.21 10.50
N ALA A 121 33.01 12.31 11.46
CA ALA A 121 33.35 12.72 12.81
C ALA A 121 34.63 13.57 12.73
N LEU A 122 34.51 14.85 13.12
CA LEU A 122 35.64 15.71 13.39
C LEU A 122 36.27 15.32 14.73
#